data_AF-A0A8C5A241-F1
#
_entry.id   AF-A0A8C5A241-F1
#
_cell.length_a   1.000
_cell.length_b   1.000
_cell.length_c   1.000
_cell.angle_alpha   90.00
_cell.angle_beta   90.00
_cell.angle_gamma   90.00
#
_symmetry.space_group_name_H-M   'P 1'
#
loop_
_entity.id
_entity.type
_entity.pdbx_description
1 polymer ?
#
loop_
_entity_poly.entity_id
_entity_poly.type
_entity_poly.pdbx_seq_one_letter_code
_entity_poly.pdbx_strand_id
1 'polypeptide(L)'
;MPPPPHYSRVSFTVKQKVKLKIYSITDQDREVRQRQKRFHTITEQTPNRSTMLESHLMGFLVLFLSILPTESTNGLLKSINDLKKIPYGRSVPKHSLALLHWFANTIEIDNNDFIELPFVPNNGDYGTHHYGNFDGVLPPGQRYYTLGNINPNNNGNSLPSYVTGQRNNLLGSEELNRARIIFSLLGQETIDQVFITQHYQASQGQGTVYDPVHTYEISINLLRELREFSLDQNQQSELSEIGTNFGSAIDSNELSSIRNKFGQLACVGLLLFIVITERNLPCRPNRARETKRPPKQNVGEPRRPPKRNNGTSATPYISLNIPENDYNHRQLDQVRDNDQCCPTACKICVGIIITIIIIAITIITIIEYKSRI
;
A
#
# COMPACT_ATOMS: atom_id res chain seq x y z
N MET A 1 -65.41 67.24 -27.44
CA MET A 1 -64.96 66.76 -26.10
C MET A 1 -64.86 67.96 -25.18
N PRO A 2 -65.48 67.94 -23.98
CA PRO A 2 -65.37 69.01 -23.00
C PRO A 2 -64.01 68.95 -22.27
N PRO A 3 -63.51 70.06 -21.69
CA PRO A 3 -62.30 70.05 -20.88
C PRO A 3 -62.54 69.30 -19.54
N PRO A 4 -61.50 68.67 -18.96
CA PRO A 4 -61.63 67.89 -17.73
C PRO A 4 -61.87 68.79 -16.49
N PRO A 5 -62.54 68.25 -15.45
CA PRO A 5 -62.96 69.02 -14.29
C PRO A 5 -61.79 69.41 -13.38
N HIS A 6 -61.84 70.64 -12.86
CA HIS A 6 -60.95 71.14 -11.82
C HIS A 6 -61.22 70.39 -10.50
N TYR A 7 -60.29 69.54 -10.06
CA TYR A 7 -60.29 69.01 -8.70
C TYR A 7 -59.49 69.93 -7.77
N SER A 8 -60.20 70.59 -6.85
CA SER A 8 -59.64 71.39 -5.77
C SER A 8 -58.85 70.51 -4.81
N ARG A 9 -57.54 70.77 -4.67
CA ARG A 9 -56.66 70.04 -3.75
C ARG A 9 -56.95 70.45 -2.30
N VAL A 10 -57.67 69.62 -1.55
CA VAL A 10 -57.81 69.78 -0.09
C VAL A 10 -56.42 69.63 0.53
N SER A 11 -55.88 70.74 1.03
CA SER A 11 -54.55 70.78 1.66
C SER A 11 -54.70 70.64 3.16
N PHE A 12 -54.36 69.46 3.69
CA PHE A 12 -54.30 69.23 5.14
C PHE A 12 -53.19 70.09 5.76
N THR A 13 -53.52 70.76 6.86
CA THR A 13 -52.53 71.53 7.64
C THR A 13 -51.47 70.58 8.21
N VAL A 14 -50.27 71.12 8.48
CA VAL A 14 -49.13 70.33 9.00
C VAL A 14 -49.52 69.55 10.27
N LYS A 15 -50.35 70.14 11.17
CA LYS A 15 -50.85 69.45 12.36
C LYS A 15 -51.73 68.23 12.04
N GLN A 16 -52.58 68.31 11.02
CA GLN A 16 -53.41 67.17 10.59
C GLN A 16 -52.57 66.06 9.97
N LYS A 17 -51.55 66.41 9.15
CA LYS A 17 -50.62 65.44 8.57
C LYS A 17 -49.79 64.71 9.64
N VAL A 18 -49.37 65.41 10.69
CA VAL A 18 -48.64 64.80 11.82
C VAL A 18 -49.55 63.85 12.61
N LYS A 19 -50.81 64.24 12.87
CA LYS A 19 -51.77 63.38 13.60
C LYS A 19 -52.12 62.09 12.83
N LEU A 20 -52.32 62.19 11.51
CA LEU A 20 -52.51 61.02 10.63
C LEU A 20 -51.26 60.12 10.58
N LYS A 21 -50.06 60.71 10.55
CA LYS A 21 -48.81 59.94 10.53
C LYS A 21 -48.59 59.18 11.84
N ILE A 22 -48.89 59.79 12.99
CA ILE A 22 -48.82 59.12 14.30
C ILE A 22 -49.82 57.97 14.40
N TYR A 23 -51.07 58.17 13.95
CA TYR A 23 -52.07 57.10 13.91
C TYR A 23 -51.61 55.90 13.05
N SER A 24 -51.03 56.16 11.87
CA SER A 24 -50.51 55.09 11.00
C SER A 24 -49.33 54.30 11.61
N ILE A 25 -48.48 54.98 12.39
CA ILE A 25 -47.33 54.35 13.05
C ILE A 25 -47.79 53.46 14.21
N THR A 26 -48.77 53.92 15.02
CA THR A 26 -49.32 53.10 16.10
C THR A 26 -50.09 51.87 15.61
N ASP A 27 -50.71 51.93 14.42
CA ASP A 27 -51.37 50.77 13.82
C ASP A 27 -50.35 49.77 13.26
N GLN A 28 -49.29 50.25 12.59
CA GLN A 28 -48.17 49.41 12.16
C GLN A 28 -47.49 48.71 13.34
N ASP A 29 -47.30 49.40 14.48
CA ASP A 29 -46.71 48.79 15.69
C ASP A 29 -47.63 47.76 16.36
N ARG A 30 -48.96 47.87 16.19
CA ARG A 30 -49.91 46.84 16.63
C ARG A 30 -49.88 45.64 15.71
N GLU A 31 -49.83 45.83 14.40
CA GLU A 31 -49.69 44.73 13.43
C GLU A 31 -48.36 44.00 13.59
N VAL A 32 -47.25 44.71 13.77
CA VAL A 32 -45.93 44.10 13.98
C VAL A 32 -45.90 43.29 15.28
N ARG A 33 -46.49 43.80 16.37
CA ARG A 33 -46.64 43.02 17.62
C ARG A 33 -47.55 41.81 17.48
N GLN A 34 -48.63 41.89 16.69
CA GLN A 34 -49.46 40.71 16.40
C GLN A 34 -48.75 39.69 15.50
N ARG A 35 -47.93 40.15 14.54
CA ARG A 35 -47.10 39.27 13.71
C ARG A 35 -46.00 38.59 14.52
N GLN A 36 -45.34 39.30 15.43
CA GLN A 36 -44.35 38.70 16.35
C GLN A 36 -44.99 37.69 17.30
N LYS A 37 -46.18 37.99 17.86
CA LYS A 37 -46.92 37.00 18.66
C LYS A 37 -47.32 35.77 17.85
N ARG A 38 -47.77 35.93 16.59
CA ARG A 38 -48.03 34.80 15.68
C ARG A 38 -46.77 34.02 15.34
N PHE A 39 -45.62 34.69 15.14
CA PHE A 39 -44.35 34.02 14.88
C PHE A 39 -43.90 33.19 16.09
N HIS A 40 -43.96 33.73 17.32
CA HIS A 40 -43.60 32.95 18.53
C HIS A 40 -44.56 31.78 18.80
N THR A 41 -45.86 31.92 18.54
CA THR A 41 -46.80 30.79 18.69
C THR A 41 -46.60 29.70 17.62
N ILE A 42 -46.07 30.05 16.43
CA ILE A 42 -45.72 29.08 15.38
C ILE A 42 -44.41 28.34 15.70
N THR A 43 -43.48 28.93 16.47
CA THR A 43 -42.22 28.27 16.84
C THR A 43 -42.35 27.25 17.99
N GLU A 44 -43.45 27.24 18.74
CA GLU A 44 -43.65 26.33 19.88
C GLU A 44 -44.67 25.19 19.66
N GLN A 45 -45.17 25.00 18.43
CA GLN A 45 -46.00 23.82 18.13
C GLN A 45 -45.39 22.96 17.01
N THR A 46 -45.05 21.73 17.41
CA THR A 46 -44.67 20.54 16.63
C THR A 46 -43.20 20.41 16.21
N PRO A 47 -42.45 19.41 16.73
CA PRO A 47 -41.17 19.03 16.16
C PRO A 47 -41.46 18.33 14.82
N ASN A 48 -41.18 19.03 13.71
CA ASN A 48 -41.31 18.49 12.37
C ASN A 48 -40.38 17.29 12.19
N ARG A 49 -40.96 16.10 12.07
CA ARG A 49 -40.31 14.80 11.81
C ARG A 49 -39.49 14.78 10.50
N SER A 50 -39.59 15.81 9.66
CA SER A 50 -38.88 15.96 8.38
C SER A 50 -37.44 16.45 8.51
N THR A 51 -37.12 17.30 9.49
CA THR A 51 -35.74 17.83 9.66
C THR A 51 -34.78 16.77 10.20
N MET A 52 -35.32 15.80 10.96
CA MET A 52 -34.58 14.66 11.47
C MET A 52 -34.31 13.62 10.37
N LEU A 53 -35.24 13.45 9.41
CA LEU A 53 -35.03 12.55 8.28
C LEU A 53 -33.95 13.11 7.33
N GLU A 54 -33.92 14.42 7.10
CA GLU A 54 -32.88 15.08 6.30
C GLU A 54 -31.49 15.04 6.96
N SER A 55 -31.40 15.25 8.28
CA SER A 55 -30.12 15.14 8.98
C SER A 55 -29.61 13.69 9.03
N HIS A 56 -30.51 12.70 9.15
CA HIS A 56 -30.15 11.30 9.01
C HIS A 56 -29.77 10.95 7.57
N LEU A 57 -30.51 11.40 6.56
CA LEU A 57 -30.18 11.16 5.15
C LEU A 57 -28.81 11.75 4.80
N MET A 58 -28.51 12.96 5.26
CA MET A 58 -27.20 13.61 5.06
C MET A 58 -26.10 12.88 5.83
N GLY A 59 -26.38 12.39 7.05
CA GLY A 59 -25.45 11.53 7.80
C GLY A 59 -25.18 10.19 7.09
N PHE A 60 -26.21 9.57 6.52
CA PHE A 60 -26.06 8.38 5.69
C PHE A 60 -25.30 8.68 4.41
N LEU A 61 -25.49 9.83 3.78
CA LEU A 61 -24.79 10.23 2.57
C LEU A 61 -23.30 10.49 2.84
N VAL A 62 -22.95 11.10 3.97
CA VAL A 62 -21.55 11.25 4.43
C VAL A 62 -20.94 9.89 4.79
N LEU A 63 -21.71 8.99 5.41
CA LEU A 63 -21.26 7.62 5.69
C LEU A 63 -21.09 6.80 4.39
N PHE A 64 -21.98 6.96 3.41
CA PHE A 64 -21.92 6.29 2.11
C PHE A 64 -20.77 6.84 1.26
N LEU A 65 -20.54 8.15 1.28
CA LEU A 65 -19.39 8.80 0.63
C LEU A 65 -18.04 8.45 1.30
N SER A 66 -18.03 8.08 2.58
CA SER A 66 -16.83 7.55 3.26
C SER A 66 -16.65 6.04 3.10
N ILE A 67 -17.64 5.33 2.54
CA ILE A 67 -17.58 3.91 2.14
C ILE A 67 -17.41 3.76 0.62
N LEU A 68 -17.58 4.82 -0.17
CA LEU A 68 -17.08 4.82 -1.54
C LEU A 68 -15.60 4.46 -1.46
N PRO A 69 -15.14 3.40 -2.14
CA PRO A 69 -13.72 3.19 -2.27
C PRO A 69 -13.18 4.50 -2.85
N THR A 70 -12.44 5.25 -2.02
CA THR A 70 -11.56 6.29 -2.50
C THR A 70 -10.87 5.68 -3.70
N GLU A 71 -10.91 6.36 -4.86
CA GLU A 71 -10.21 5.92 -6.07
C GLU A 71 -8.95 5.19 -5.67
N SER A 72 -8.73 3.98 -6.21
CA SER A 72 -7.58 3.17 -5.87
C SER A 72 -6.33 4.00 -6.12
N THR A 73 -5.88 4.71 -5.10
CA THR A 73 -4.58 5.33 -5.06
C THR A 73 -3.68 4.15 -4.83
N ASN A 74 -3.43 3.42 -5.91
CA ASN A 74 -2.50 2.31 -5.97
C ASN A 74 -1.22 2.85 -5.34
N GLY A 75 -0.95 2.42 -4.11
CA GLY A 75 0.03 3.12 -3.28
C GLY A 75 1.37 3.12 -3.99
N LEU A 76 1.96 4.30 -4.22
CA LEU A 76 3.23 4.40 -4.93
C LEU A 76 4.37 3.86 -4.06
N LEU A 77 5.00 2.77 -4.49
CA LEU A 77 6.15 2.17 -3.83
C LEU A 77 7.44 2.79 -4.37
N LYS A 78 8.20 3.42 -3.47
CA LYS A 78 9.38 4.22 -3.82
C LYS A 78 10.70 3.52 -3.51
N SER A 79 10.68 2.54 -2.61
CA SER A 79 11.87 1.88 -2.08
C SER A 79 11.59 0.47 -1.55
N ILE A 80 12.63 -0.31 -1.29
CA ILE A 80 12.57 -1.62 -0.63
C ILE A 80 11.88 -1.51 0.74
N ASN A 81 11.99 -0.37 1.43
CA ASN A 81 11.29 -0.14 2.70
C ASN A 81 9.77 -0.02 2.53
N ASP A 82 9.28 0.38 1.35
CA ASP A 82 7.84 0.34 1.07
C ASP A 82 7.38 -1.10 0.84
N LEU A 83 8.20 -1.95 0.23
CA LEU A 83 7.91 -3.38 0.09
C LEU A 83 7.72 -4.07 1.45
N LYS A 84 8.49 -3.68 2.49
CA LYS A 84 8.33 -4.24 3.86
C LYS A 84 6.93 -4.05 4.44
N LYS A 85 6.17 -3.05 3.96
CA LYS A 85 4.81 -2.75 4.44
C LYS A 85 3.77 -3.68 3.83
N ILE A 86 4.11 -4.38 2.75
CA ILE A 86 3.20 -5.29 2.05
C ILE A 86 3.14 -6.64 2.80
N PRO A 87 1.94 -7.22 3.00
CA PRO A 87 1.75 -8.47 3.73
C PRO A 87 2.13 -9.73 2.91
N TYR A 88 3.38 -9.79 2.45
CA TYR A 88 3.94 -10.95 1.76
C TYR A 88 3.91 -12.22 2.62
N GLY A 89 3.59 -13.37 2.00
CA GLY A 89 3.39 -14.65 2.67
C GLY A 89 2.12 -14.75 3.51
N ARG A 90 1.25 -13.73 3.49
CA ARG A 90 -0.05 -13.72 4.16
C ARG A 90 -1.17 -13.54 3.13
N SER A 91 -1.43 -12.30 2.71
CA SER A 91 -2.43 -11.99 1.67
C SER A 91 -1.79 -11.82 0.29
N VAL A 92 -0.51 -11.43 0.24
CA VAL A 92 0.27 -11.31 -1.00
C VAL A 92 1.26 -12.47 -1.11
N PRO A 93 1.33 -13.20 -2.24
CA PRO A 93 2.32 -14.26 -2.43
C PRO A 93 3.76 -13.73 -2.39
N LYS A 94 4.69 -14.46 -1.76
CA LYS A 94 6.13 -14.14 -1.73
C LYS A 94 6.75 -14.19 -3.11
N HIS A 95 6.25 -15.04 -4.01
CA HIS A 95 6.79 -15.13 -5.37
C HIS A 95 6.59 -13.84 -6.18
N SER A 96 5.65 -12.97 -5.78
CA SER A 96 5.50 -11.63 -6.37
C SER A 96 6.79 -10.81 -6.27
N LEU A 97 7.58 -11.00 -5.21
CA LEU A 97 8.88 -10.35 -5.04
C LEU A 97 9.92 -10.89 -6.02
N ALA A 98 9.93 -12.21 -6.25
CA ALA A 98 10.80 -12.83 -7.23
C ALA A 98 10.46 -12.38 -8.66
N LEU A 99 9.16 -12.23 -8.96
CA LEU A 99 8.69 -11.70 -10.24
C LEU A 99 9.10 -10.24 -10.43
N LEU A 100 8.94 -9.40 -9.40
CA LEU A 100 9.33 -7.99 -9.44
C LEU A 100 10.84 -7.81 -9.58
N HIS A 101 11.62 -8.60 -8.83
CA HIS A 101 13.08 -8.65 -8.96
C HIS A 101 13.50 -9.02 -10.39
N TRP A 102 12.94 -10.11 -10.94
CA TRP A 102 13.23 -10.54 -12.30
C TRP A 102 12.90 -9.45 -13.31
N PHE A 103 11.72 -8.83 -13.20
CA PHE A 103 11.30 -7.77 -14.11
C PHE A 103 12.27 -6.59 -14.06
N ALA A 104 12.62 -6.10 -12.87
CA ALA A 104 13.54 -4.98 -12.68
C ALA A 104 14.93 -5.23 -13.31
N ASN A 105 15.40 -6.48 -13.29
CA ASN A 105 16.66 -6.92 -13.89
C ASN A 105 16.55 -7.28 -15.38
N THR A 106 15.35 -7.29 -15.95
CA THR A 106 15.10 -7.62 -17.37
C THR A 106 14.88 -6.36 -18.20
N ILE A 107 14.11 -5.39 -17.70
CA ILE A 107 13.90 -4.12 -18.40
C ILE A 107 15.20 -3.34 -18.56
N GLU A 108 15.25 -2.40 -19.49
CA GLU A 108 16.35 -1.42 -19.57
C GLU A 108 15.91 -0.09 -18.98
N ILE A 109 16.81 0.60 -18.29
CA ILE A 109 16.58 1.94 -17.74
C ILE A 109 17.69 2.84 -18.26
N ASP A 110 17.33 3.83 -19.07
CA ASP A 110 18.29 4.75 -19.65
C ASP A 110 18.70 5.87 -18.67
N ASN A 111 19.62 6.73 -19.11
CA ASN A 111 20.11 7.86 -18.32
C ASN A 111 19.08 9.00 -18.15
N ASN A 112 17.98 8.98 -18.91
CA ASN A 112 16.89 9.95 -18.85
C ASN A 112 15.69 9.45 -18.05
N ASP A 113 15.84 8.34 -17.32
CA ASP A 113 14.77 7.67 -16.57
C ASP A 113 13.66 7.08 -17.46
N PHE A 114 13.93 6.83 -18.75
CA PHE A 114 13.04 6.04 -19.58
C PHE A 114 13.25 4.54 -19.34
N ILE A 115 12.13 3.83 -19.23
CA ILE A 115 12.11 2.38 -19.09
C ILE A 115 11.82 1.78 -20.47
N GLU A 116 12.73 0.96 -20.98
CA GLU A 116 12.57 0.28 -22.27
C GLU A 116 12.28 -1.20 -22.05
N LEU A 117 11.30 -1.71 -22.80
CA LEU A 117 10.92 -3.11 -22.79
C LEU A 117 11.72 -3.87 -23.87
N PRO A 118 12.53 -4.88 -23.50
CA PRO A 118 13.42 -5.55 -24.46
C PRO A 118 12.72 -6.65 -25.28
N PHE A 119 11.39 -6.74 -25.22
CA PHE A 119 10.61 -7.75 -25.94
C PHE A 119 9.25 -7.19 -26.36
N VAL A 120 8.63 -7.83 -27.36
CA VAL A 120 7.31 -7.45 -27.86
C VAL A 120 6.21 -8.10 -27.00
N PRO A 121 5.39 -7.34 -26.25
CA PRO A 121 4.39 -7.89 -25.33
C PRO A 121 3.38 -8.85 -25.97
N ASN A 122 3.05 -8.62 -27.25
CA ASN A 122 2.05 -9.40 -27.98
C ASN A 122 2.53 -10.82 -28.32
N ASN A 123 3.83 -11.11 -28.20
CA ASN A 123 4.36 -12.45 -28.47
C ASN A 123 3.99 -13.48 -27.39
N GLY A 124 3.52 -13.03 -26.23
CA GLY A 124 3.15 -13.94 -25.14
C GLY A 124 4.29 -14.30 -24.20
N ASP A 125 5.49 -13.79 -24.47
CA ASP A 125 6.69 -14.02 -23.66
C ASP A 125 6.43 -13.70 -22.18
N TYR A 126 6.94 -14.55 -21.30
CA TYR A 126 6.83 -14.44 -19.84
C TYR A 126 5.38 -14.41 -19.31
N GLY A 127 4.46 -14.98 -20.09
CA GLY A 127 3.03 -14.95 -19.82
C GLY A 127 2.38 -13.60 -20.07
N THR A 128 3.02 -12.76 -20.87
CA THR A 128 2.54 -11.40 -21.17
C THR A 128 1.31 -11.44 -22.08
N HIS A 129 0.32 -10.60 -21.82
CA HIS A 129 -0.82 -10.38 -22.70
C HIS A 129 -1.47 -9.04 -22.42
N HIS A 130 -2.29 -8.56 -23.37
CA HIS A 130 -3.06 -7.33 -23.20
C HIS A 130 -4.00 -7.42 -22.00
N TYR A 131 -4.01 -6.36 -21.18
CA TYR A 131 -4.93 -6.21 -20.05
C TYR A 131 -5.89 -5.06 -20.34
N GLY A 132 -7.18 -5.39 -20.48
CA GLY A 132 -8.21 -4.42 -20.85
C GLY A 132 -8.68 -3.50 -19.73
N ASN A 133 -8.28 -3.74 -18.47
CA ASN A 133 -8.70 -2.95 -17.32
C ASN A 133 -10.24 -2.78 -17.19
N PHE A 134 -11.00 -3.82 -17.59
CA PHE A 134 -12.47 -3.79 -17.53
C PHE A 134 -13.03 -3.83 -16.10
N ASP A 135 -12.23 -4.31 -15.16
CA ASP A 135 -12.48 -4.32 -13.72
C ASP A 135 -12.15 -2.98 -13.04
N GLY A 136 -11.56 -2.02 -13.77
CA GLY A 136 -11.35 -0.66 -13.28
C GLY A 136 -10.33 -0.55 -12.15
N VAL A 137 -9.37 -1.47 -12.08
CA VAL A 137 -8.31 -1.50 -11.05
C VAL A 137 -7.27 -0.41 -11.28
N LEU A 138 -7.04 -0.02 -12.53
CA LEU A 138 -6.08 1.01 -12.92
C LEU A 138 -6.79 2.24 -13.52
N PRO A 139 -6.11 3.40 -13.63
CA PRO A 139 -6.63 4.54 -14.35
C PRO A 139 -7.04 4.21 -15.81
N PRO A 140 -8.11 4.83 -16.35
CA PRO A 140 -8.51 4.58 -17.73
C PRO A 140 -7.60 5.29 -18.74
N GLY A 141 -7.71 4.92 -20.03
CA GLY A 141 -7.10 5.67 -21.14
C GLY A 141 -5.69 5.24 -21.53
N GLN A 142 -5.12 4.23 -20.87
CA GLN A 142 -3.80 3.69 -21.16
C GLN A 142 -3.91 2.29 -21.77
N ARG A 143 -2.89 1.90 -22.56
CA ARG A 143 -2.77 0.55 -23.10
C ARG A 143 -1.94 -0.32 -22.16
N TYR A 144 -2.61 -1.13 -21.36
CA TYR A 144 -1.97 -1.99 -20.37
C TYR A 144 -1.67 -3.39 -20.90
N TYR A 145 -0.58 -3.96 -20.40
CA TYR A 145 -0.23 -5.36 -20.52
C TYR A 145 0.00 -5.94 -19.14
N THR A 146 -0.38 -7.19 -18.94
CA THR A 146 -0.07 -7.94 -17.73
C THR A 146 0.95 -9.02 -18.05
N LEU A 147 1.87 -9.25 -17.12
CA LEU A 147 2.95 -10.22 -17.18
C LEU A 147 2.93 -11.07 -15.91
N GLY A 148 3.45 -12.29 -15.98
CA GLY A 148 3.59 -13.16 -14.80
C GLY A 148 2.66 -14.36 -14.80
N ASN A 149 1.92 -14.60 -15.87
CA ASN A 149 1.18 -15.86 -16.01
C ASN A 149 2.18 -17.00 -16.23
N ILE A 150 2.42 -17.82 -15.20
CA ILE A 150 3.39 -18.92 -15.26
C ILE A 150 2.85 -20.16 -15.99
N ASN A 151 1.56 -20.18 -16.32
CA ASN A 151 0.92 -21.22 -17.12
C ASN A 151 0.28 -20.61 -18.38
N PRO A 152 1.08 -19.99 -19.28
CA PRO A 152 0.52 -19.40 -20.47
C PRO A 152 0.09 -20.46 -21.48
N ASN A 153 -1.06 -20.27 -22.12
CA ASN A 153 -1.50 -21.08 -23.25
C ASN A 153 -0.91 -20.55 -24.57
N ASN A 154 0.40 -20.30 -24.58
CA ASN A 154 1.12 -19.80 -25.76
C ASN A 154 2.54 -20.40 -25.81
N ASN A 155 3.23 -20.17 -26.94
CA ASN A 155 4.59 -20.64 -27.17
C ASN A 155 5.65 -19.57 -26.85
N GLY A 156 5.31 -18.58 -26.00
CA GLY A 156 6.25 -17.54 -25.61
C GLY A 156 7.36 -18.06 -24.71
N ASN A 157 8.43 -17.28 -24.58
CA ASN A 157 9.52 -17.56 -23.65
C ASN A 157 8.97 -17.73 -22.23
N SER A 158 9.41 -18.77 -21.53
CA SER A 158 8.99 -19.00 -20.14
C SER A 158 9.75 -18.10 -19.16
N LEU A 159 9.10 -17.76 -18.04
CA LEU A 159 9.78 -17.13 -16.91
C LEU A 159 10.88 -18.04 -16.36
N PRO A 160 11.99 -17.49 -15.81
CA PRO A 160 13.03 -18.30 -15.19
C PRO A 160 12.49 -19.20 -14.07
N SER A 161 13.11 -20.36 -13.89
CA SER A 161 12.62 -21.37 -12.94
C SER A 161 12.57 -20.90 -11.48
N TYR A 162 13.35 -19.89 -11.10
CA TYR A 162 13.31 -19.32 -9.76
C TYR A 162 12.09 -18.42 -9.52
N VAL A 163 11.49 -17.89 -10.59
CA VAL A 163 10.25 -17.10 -10.55
C VAL A 163 9.03 -18.02 -10.58
N THR A 164 9.04 -19.06 -11.41
CA THR A 164 7.91 -20.00 -11.55
C THR A 164 7.78 -20.98 -10.38
N GLY A 165 8.78 -21.04 -9.49
CA GLY A 165 8.81 -21.90 -8.31
C GLY A 165 8.87 -23.42 -8.61
N GLN A 166 8.89 -23.82 -9.88
CA GLN A 166 8.84 -25.22 -10.32
C GLN A 166 10.00 -26.10 -9.81
N ARG A 167 11.13 -25.50 -9.42
CA ARG A 167 12.37 -26.25 -9.18
C ARG A 167 12.79 -26.40 -7.72
N ASN A 168 12.39 -25.51 -6.79
CA ASN A 168 13.19 -25.37 -5.57
C ASN A 168 12.46 -25.38 -4.20
N ASN A 169 11.12 -25.41 -4.13
CA ASN A 169 10.37 -25.25 -2.85
C ASN A 169 10.77 -24.00 -2.01
N LEU A 170 11.62 -23.11 -2.54
CA LEU A 170 12.22 -21.98 -1.81
C LEU A 170 11.18 -20.94 -1.38
N LEU A 171 10.11 -20.85 -2.16
CA LEU A 171 8.97 -19.94 -1.96
C LEU A 171 7.79 -20.63 -1.25
N GLY A 172 7.92 -21.92 -0.91
CA GLY A 172 6.88 -22.70 -0.23
C GLY A 172 5.75 -23.17 -1.17
N SER A 173 4.63 -23.58 -0.57
CA SER A 173 3.45 -24.15 -1.24
C SER A 173 2.42 -23.08 -1.66
N GLU A 174 2.86 -21.88 -2.02
CA GLU A 174 1.97 -20.76 -2.32
C GLU A 174 1.27 -20.94 -3.69
N GLU A 175 0.14 -20.25 -3.91
CA GLU A 175 -0.53 -20.20 -5.22
C GLU A 175 0.32 -19.35 -6.20
N LEU A 176 1.28 -19.99 -6.85
CA LEU A 176 2.34 -19.35 -7.65
C LEU A 176 1.84 -18.62 -8.91
N ASN A 177 0.59 -18.83 -9.36
CA ASN A 177 0.08 -18.15 -10.55
C ASN A 177 -0.80 -16.93 -10.24
N ARG A 178 -0.69 -16.34 -9.04
CA ARG A 178 -1.48 -15.16 -8.65
C ARG A 178 -0.81 -13.84 -8.93
N ALA A 179 0.49 -13.71 -8.66
CA ALA A 179 1.19 -12.43 -8.82
C ALA A 179 1.27 -12.00 -10.28
N ARG A 180 1.17 -10.70 -10.51
CA ARG A 180 1.23 -10.07 -11.83
C ARG A 180 2.01 -8.77 -11.74
N ILE A 181 2.67 -8.45 -12.84
CA ILE A 181 3.11 -7.09 -13.12
C ILE A 181 2.18 -6.55 -14.20
N ILE A 182 1.68 -5.34 -14.04
CA ILE A 182 0.98 -4.63 -15.11
C ILE A 182 1.84 -3.44 -15.51
N PHE A 183 1.95 -3.17 -16.79
CA PHE A 183 2.63 -1.98 -17.28
C PHE A 183 1.86 -1.34 -18.44
N SER A 184 1.94 -0.02 -18.55
CA SER A 184 1.47 0.73 -19.73
C SER A 184 2.64 1.05 -20.64
N LEU A 185 2.34 1.26 -21.92
CA LEU A 185 3.32 1.70 -22.91
C LEU A 185 3.05 3.13 -23.38
N LEU A 186 4.12 3.92 -23.44
CA LEU A 186 4.20 5.14 -24.23
C LEU A 186 4.79 4.80 -25.60
N GLY A 187 3.93 4.60 -26.60
CA GLY A 187 4.37 4.15 -27.92
C GLY A 187 4.50 2.63 -28.02
N GLN A 188 5.57 2.12 -28.63
CA GLN A 188 5.76 0.67 -28.87
C GLN A 188 6.61 -0.04 -27.82
N GLU A 189 7.65 0.61 -27.29
CA GLU A 189 8.68 -0.06 -26.49
C GLU A 189 8.97 0.64 -25.16
N THR A 190 8.55 1.89 -24.98
CA THR A 190 8.76 2.64 -23.73
C THR A 190 7.65 2.35 -22.74
N ILE A 191 8.00 1.94 -21.53
CA ILE A 191 7.07 1.79 -20.42
C ILE A 191 6.82 3.15 -19.77
N ASP A 192 5.53 3.47 -19.53
CA ASP A 192 5.10 4.69 -18.85
C ASP A 192 4.88 4.44 -17.35
N GLN A 193 4.06 3.44 -17.02
CA GLN A 193 3.75 3.07 -15.64
C GLN A 193 3.98 1.59 -15.41
N VAL A 194 4.38 1.22 -14.19
CA VAL A 194 4.54 -0.16 -13.73
C VAL A 194 3.74 -0.34 -12.44
N PHE A 195 3.02 -1.45 -12.35
CA PHE A 195 2.26 -1.84 -11.18
C PHE A 195 2.60 -3.28 -10.79
N ILE A 196 2.66 -3.55 -9.49
CA ILE A 196 2.61 -4.91 -8.97
C ILE A 196 1.21 -5.18 -8.44
N THR A 197 0.67 -6.35 -8.76
CA THR A 197 -0.67 -6.75 -8.36
C THR A 197 -0.78 -8.28 -8.24
N GLN A 198 -1.98 -8.76 -7.97
CA GLN A 198 -2.32 -10.17 -7.91
C GLN A 198 -3.75 -10.41 -8.36
N HIS A 199 -4.04 -11.64 -8.78
CA HIS A 199 -5.42 -12.13 -8.77
C HIS A 199 -5.88 -12.40 -7.32
N TYR A 200 -7.20 -12.41 -7.11
CA TYR A 200 -7.77 -12.94 -5.87
C TYR A 200 -7.32 -14.38 -5.59
N GLN A 201 -7.42 -14.81 -4.33
CA GLN A 201 -7.19 -16.21 -3.97
C GLN A 201 -8.25 -17.10 -4.60
N ALA A 202 -7.88 -18.31 -5.00
CA ALA A 202 -8.84 -19.25 -5.62
C ALA A 202 -10.04 -19.53 -4.70
N SER A 203 -9.79 -19.60 -3.38
CA SER A 203 -10.80 -19.79 -2.33
C SER A 203 -11.87 -18.69 -2.28
N GLN A 204 -11.60 -17.49 -2.82
CA GLN A 204 -12.56 -16.38 -2.84
C GLN A 204 -13.54 -16.46 -4.01
N GLY A 205 -13.37 -17.42 -4.94
CA GLY A 205 -14.32 -17.65 -6.02
C GLY A 205 -14.39 -16.53 -7.07
N GLN A 206 -13.42 -15.61 -7.09
CA GLN A 206 -13.37 -14.46 -8.01
C GLN A 206 -12.63 -14.77 -9.32
N GLY A 207 -12.25 -16.03 -9.55
CA GLY A 207 -11.59 -16.47 -10.79
C GLY A 207 -10.30 -15.70 -11.08
N THR A 208 -10.24 -15.05 -12.25
CA THR A 208 -9.07 -14.29 -12.75
C THR A 208 -9.18 -12.79 -12.53
N VAL A 209 -10.09 -12.33 -11.66
CA VAL A 209 -10.23 -10.90 -11.34
C VAL A 209 -9.02 -10.41 -10.54
N TYR A 210 -8.54 -9.21 -10.85
CA TYR A 210 -7.44 -8.57 -10.14
C TYR A 210 -7.89 -8.02 -8.79
N ASP A 211 -6.98 -8.04 -7.82
CA ASP A 211 -7.22 -7.56 -6.46
C ASP A 211 -6.78 -6.08 -6.32
N PRO A 212 -7.71 -5.11 -6.34
CA PRO A 212 -7.38 -3.70 -6.24
C PRO A 212 -6.76 -3.33 -4.89
N VAL A 213 -7.03 -4.09 -3.82
CA VAL A 213 -6.48 -3.82 -2.48
C VAL A 213 -4.97 -4.04 -2.43
N HIS A 214 -4.47 -4.97 -3.24
CA HIS A 214 -3.05 -5.31 -3.32
C HIS A 214 -2.46 -4.94 -4.69
N THR A 215 -2.89 -3.79 -5.22
CA THR A 215 -2.33 -3.19 -6.43
C THR A 215 -1.56 -1.92 -6.07
N TYR A 216 -0.31 -1.84 -6.51
CA TYR A 216 0.61 -0.75 -6.15
C TYR A 216 1.40 -0.29 -7.36
N GLU A 217 1.50 1.02 -7.55
CA GLU A 217 2.39 1.60 -8.57
C GLU A 217 3.85 1.50 -8.11
N ILE A 218 4.74 1.17 -9.03
CA ILE A 218 6.17 0.99 -8.78
C ILE A 218 6.93 2.16 -9.38
N SER A 219 7.66 2.89 -8.53
CA SER A 219 8.58 3.92 -9.02
C SER A 219 9.82 3.34 -9.69
N ILE A 220 10.44 4.14 -10.56
CA ILE A 220 11.74 3.81 -11.15
C ILE A 220 12.86 3.64 -10.10
N ASN A 221 12.80 4.38 -9.00
CA ASN A 221 13.80 4.28 -7.92
C ASN A 221 13.76 2.90 -7.27
N LEU A 222 12.56 2.36 -7.05
CA LEU A 222 12.41 1.00 -6.54
C LEU A 222 12.97 -0.03 -7.54
N LEU A 223 12.72 0.14 -8.84
CA LEU A 223 13.29 -0.75 -9.86
C LEU A 223 14.83 -0.72 -9.83
N ARG A 224 15.44 0.44 -9.61
CA ARG A 224 16.89 0.58 -9.44
C ARG A 224 17.40 -0.11 -8.17
N GLU A 225 16.73 0.08 -7.03
CA GLU A 225 17.12 -0.60 -5.78
C GLU A 225 17.06 -2.13 -5.92
N LEU A 226 16.08 -2.66 -6.67
CA LEU A 226 15.97 -4.10 -6.92
C LEU A 226 17.11 -4.67 -7.79
N ARG A 227 17.76 -3.85 -8.63
CA ARG A 227 18.93 -4.25 -9.44
C ARG A 227 20.20 -4.43 -8.61
N GLU A 228 20.29 -3.79 -7.44
CA GLU A 228 21.40 -4.02 -6.51
C GLU A 228 21.41 -5.48 -6.02
N PHE A 229 20.26 -6.16 -6.01
CA PHE A 229 20.15 -7.59 -5.74
C PHE A 229 20.42 -8.44 -7.00
N SER A 230 21.44 -8.12 -7.79
CA SER A 230 21.76 -8.85 -9.02
C SER A 230 22.19 -10.30 -8.75
N LEU A 231 21.86 -11.21 -9.67
CA LEU A 231 22.28 -12.62 -9.62
C LEU A 231 23.81 -12.79 -9.68
N ASP A 232 24.52 -11.81 -10.25
CA ASP A 232 25.99 -11.82 -10.32
C ASP A 232 26.64 -11.56 -8.95
N GLN A 233 25.90 -10.92 -8.03
CA GLN A 233 26.39 -10.55 -6.69
C GLN A 233 26.06 -11.65 -5.67
N ASN A 234 26.84 -12.74 -5.72
CA ASN A 234 26.63 -13.92 -4.88
C ASN A 234 27.76 -14.17 -3.87
N GLN A 235 28.79 -13.32 -3.85
CA GLN A 235 29.85 -13.43 -2.86
C GLN A 235 29.34 -12.97 -1.50
N GLN A 236 29.86 -13.59 -0.43
CA GLN A 236 29.38 -13.29 0.92
C GLN A 236 29.65 -11.83 1.33
N SER A 237 30.78 -11.26 0.91
CA SER A 237 31.11 -9.85 1.14
C SER A 237 30.14 -8.90 0.43
N GLU A 238 29.80 -9.20 -0.82
CA GLU A 238 28.86 -8.41 -1.64
C GLU A 238 27.46 -8.45 -1.01
N LEU A 239 26.95 -9.64 -0.69
CA LEU A 239 25.64 -9.79 -0.06
C LEU A 239 25.57 -9.10 1.31
N SER A 240 26.64 -9.15 2.09
CA SER A 240 26.72 -8.42 3.36
C SER A 240 26.69 -6.90 3.16
N GLU A 241 27.34 -6.40 2.12
CA GLU A 241 27.33 -4.98 1.76
C GLU A 241 25.94 -4.53 1.32
N ILE A 242 25.29 -5.28 0.42
CA ILE A 242 23.90 -5.06 0.00
C ILE A 242 22.97 -5.04 1.21
N GLY A 243 23.05 -6.07 2.06
CA GLY A 243 22.23 -6.15 3.29
C GLY A 243 22.39 -4.90 4.15
N THR A 244 23.64 -4.48 4.37
CA THR A 244 23.95 -3.27 5.15
C THR A 244 23.38 -2.01 4.49
N ASN A 245 23.48 -1.87 3.16
CA ASN A 245 22.97 -0.72 2.40
C ASN A 245 21.45 -0.56 2.51
N PHE A 246 20.72 -1.67 2.64
CA PHE A 246 19.28 -1.69 2.83
C PHE A 246 18.84 -1.81 4.31
N GLY A 247 19.77 -1.55 5.23
CA GLY A 247 19.52 -1.47 6.67
C GLY A 247 19.24 -2.80 7.35
N SER A 248 19.64 -3.91 6.72
CA SER A 248 19.52 -5.25 7.28
C SER A 248 20.47 -5.44 8.45
N ALA A 249 20.02 -6.15 9.48
CA ALA A 249 20.85 -6.54 10.61
C ALA A 249 21.42 -7.95 10.45
N ILE A 250 21.31 -8.52 9.24
CA ILE A 250 21.71 -9.89 8.94
C ILE A 250 23.15 -10.17 9.39
N ASP A 251 23.31 -11.23 10.17
CA ASP A 251 24.64 -11.67 10.61
C ASP A 251 25.29 -12.65 9.61
N SER A 252 26.57 -12.98 9.83
CA SER A 252 27.32 -13.88 8.96
C SER A 252 26.76 -15.29 8.88
N ASN A 253 26.13 -15.78 9.96
CA ASN A 253 25.55 -17.12 10.04
C ASN A 253 24.21 -17.19 9.31
N GLU A 254 23.37 -16.18 9.50
CA GLU A 254 22.12 -16.00 8.75
C GLU A 254 22.42 -15.87 7.25
N LEU A 255 23.40 -15.05 6.89
CA LEU A 255 23.81 -14.88 5.50
C LEU A 255 24.38 -16.17 4.89
N SER A 256 25.18 -16.92 5.66
CA SER A 256 25.65 -18.25 5.26
C SER A 256 24.49 -19.22 5.05
N SER A 257 23.47 -19.16 5.91
CA SER A 257 22.26 -19.97 5.80
C SER A 257 21.45 -19.61 4.54
N ILE A 258 21.34 -18.33 4.21
CA ILE A 258 20.73 -17.88 2.95
C ILE A 258 21.50 -18.45 1.76
N ARG A 259 22.83 -18.33 1.73
CA ARG A 259 23.65 -18.86 0.64
C ARG A 259 23.54 -20.37 0.51
N ASN A 260 23.56 -21.10 1.60
CA ASN A 260 23.41 -22.56 1.60
C ASN A 260 22.04 -22.99 1.07
N LYS A 261 20.99 -22.23 1.41
CA LYS A 261 19.61 -22.53 0.99
C LYS A 261 19.33 -22.12 -0.46
N PHE A 262 19.76 -20.93 -0.87
CA PHE A 262 19.42 -20.34 -2.16
C PHE A 262 20.49 -20.54 -3.24
N GLY A 263 21.72 -20.92 -2.88
CA GLY A 263 22.80 -21.20 -3.81
C GLY A 263 23.14 -19.99 -4.68
N GLN A 264 22.94 -20.10 -5.99
CA GLN A 264 23.12 -19.01 -6.95
C GLN A 264 22.08 -17.88 -6.80
N LEU A 265 20.97 -18.15 -6.11
CA LEU A 265 19.89 -17.19 -5.89
C LEU A 265 20.01 -16.47 -4.55
N ALA A 266 21.20 -16.44 -3.92
CA ALA A 266 21.34 -15.91 -2.57
C ALA A 266 21.00 -14.41 -2.49
N CYS A 267 21.17 -13.63 -3.55
CA CYS A 267 20.71 -12.24 -3.63
C CYS A 267 19.18 -12.13 -3.55
N VAL A 268 18.44 -13.00 -4.25
CA VAL A 268 16.98 -13.11 -4.13
C VAL A 268 16.58 -13.59 -2.73
N GLY A 269 17.33 -14.55 -2.17
CA GLY A 269 17.15 -15.01 -0.81
C GLY A 269 17.34 -13.89 0.23
N LEU A 270 18.35 -13.04 0.04
CA LEU A 270 18.62 -11.86 0.85
C LEU A 270 17.50 -10.83 0.73
N LEU A 271 17.05 -10.54 -0.49
CA LEU A 271 15.92 -9.65 -0.74
C LEU A 271 14.65 -10.14 -0.01
N LEU A 272 14.32 -11.43 -0.14
CA LEU A 272 13.20 -12.04 0.57
C LEU A 272 13.36 -11.93 2.09
N PHE A 273 14.57 -12.15 2.62
CA PHE A 273 14.87 -12.01 4.04
C PHE A 273 14.62 -10.58 4.53
N ILE A 274 15.17 -9.59 3.84
CA ILE A 274 15.04 -8.16 4.20
C ILE A 274 13.57 -7.72 4.15
N VAL A 275 12.83 -8.12 3.11
CA VAL A 275 11.46 -7.65 2.91
C VAL A 275 10.44 -8.40 3.76
N ILE A 276 10.60 -9.71 3.96
CA ILE A 276 9.58 -10.56 4.60
C ILE A 276 9.93 -10.82 6.07
N THR A 277 11.18 -11.20 6.35
CA THR A 277 11.62 -11.58 7.71
C THR A 277 11.87 -10.36 8.57
N GLU A 278 12.58 -9.36 8.04
CA GLU A 278 12.98 -8.16 8.80
C GLU A 278 11.96 -7.02 8.79
N ARG A 279 10.76 -7.23 8.24
CA ARG A 279 9.73 -6.18 8.06
C ARG A 279 9.35 -5.38 9.32
N ASN A 280 9.61 -5.95 10.51
CA ASN A 280 9.29 -5.35 11.81
C ASN A 280 10.52 -4.76 12.53
N LEU A 281 11.70 -4.78 11.92
CA LEU A 281 12.88 -4.15 12.52
C LEU A 281 12.86 -2.64 12.26
N PRO A 282 13.08 -1.80 13.28
CA PRO A 282 13.19 -0.36 13.06
C PRO A 282 14.34 -0.09 12.10
N CYS A 283 14.07 0.69 11.06
CA CYS A 283 15.08 1.16 10.12
C CYS A 283 16.21 1.83 10.93
N ARG A 284 17.42 1.25 10.91
CA ARG A 284 18.57 1.93 11.48
C ARG A 284 18.95 3.07 10.55
N PRO A 285 19.22 4.28 11.06
CA PRO A 285 19.70 5.36 10.22
C PRO A 285 20.97 4.91 9.49
N ASN A 286 21.00 5.13 8.17
CA ASN A 286 22.15 4.88 7.32
C ASN A 286 23.40 5.40 8.01
N ARG A 287 24.39 4.54 8.27
CA ARG A 287 25.74 5.03 8.56
C ARG A 287 26.12 5.89 7.36
N ALA A 288 26.25 7.20 7.59
CA ALA A 288 26.72 8.14 6.59
C ALA A 288 27.92 7.49 5.89
N ARG A 289 27.88 7.44 4.55
CA ARG A 289 29.02 7.01 3.71
C ARG A 289 30.29 7.58 4.33
N GLU A 290 31.12 6.73 4.92
CA GLU A 290 32.45 7.15 5.31
C GLU A 290 33.14 7.57 4.01
N THR A 291 33.38 8.87 3.87
CA THR A 291 34.19 9.43 2.81
C THR A 291 35.49 8.65 2.75
N LYS A 292 35.74 7.93 1.64
CA LYS A 292 37.01 7.25 1.38
C LYS A 292 38.13 8.25 1.65
N ARG A 293 38.89 8.05 2.73
CA ARG A 293 40.09 8.86 3.01
C ARG A 293 41.09 8.63 1.88
N PRO A 294 41.73 9.68 1.35
CA PRO A 294 42.74 9.50 0.31
C PRO A 294 43.97 8.77 0.87
N PRO A 295 44.77 8.09 0.02
CA PRO A 295 45.91 7.30 0.47
C PRO A 295 46.94 8.19 1.15
N LYS A 296 47.39 7.80 2.36
CA LYS A 296 48.52 8.47 3.01
C LYS A 296 49.79 8.26 2.18
N GLN A 297 50.41 9.36 1.77
CA GLN A 297 51.73 9.38 1.17
C GLN A 297 52.77 8.83 2.16
N ASN A 298 53.63 7.95 1.68
CA ASN A 298 54.78 7.41 2.41
C ASN A 298 55.81 8.53 2.65
N VAL A 299 56.09 8.86 3.91
CA VAL A 299 57.23 9.69 4.28
C VAL A 299 58.04 8.99 5.36
N GLY A 300 59.23 8.53 4.96
CA GLY A 300 60.49 8.61 5.71
C GLY A 300 60.56 8.01 7.12
N GLU A 301 61.13 6.82 7.21
CA GLU A 301 61.73 6.23 8.41
C GLU A 301 62.86 7.11 9.00
N PRO A 302 63.04 7.16 10.33
CA PRO A 302 64.37 7.33 10.92
C PRO A 302 64.78 6.17 11.85
N ARG A 303 66.08 5.85 11.79
CA ARG A 303 66.75 4.66 12.35
C ARG A 303 67.07 4.71 13.86
N ARG A 304 66.85 3.56 14.55
CA ARG A 304 67.67 2.77 15.55
C ARG A 304 68.32 3.44 16.79
N PRO A 305 68.47 2.75 17.96
CA PRO A 305 69.67 1.88 18.25
C PRO A 305 69.38 0.67 19.21
N PRO A 306 70.33 -0.15 19.75
CA PRO A 306 70.34 -1.63 19.53
C PRO A 306 70.49 -2.56 20.79
N LYS A 307 70.49 -3.90 20.54
CA LYS A 307 70.90 -5.07 21.39
C LYS A 307 69.94 -5.46 22.54
N ARG A 308 69.76 -6.74 22.96
CA ARG A 308 70.71 -7.85 23.18
C ARG A 308 69.96 -9.19 23.44
N ASN A 309 70.62 -10.33 23.19
CA ASN A 309 70.14 -11.72 23.30
C ASN A 309 70.06 -12.27 24.75
N ASN A 310 69.29 -13.36 24.97
CA ASN A 310 69.54 -14.58 25.80
C ASN A 310 68.19 -15.31 26.04
N GLY A 311 67.97 -16.59 25.69
CA GLY A 311 68.39 -17.84 26.38
C GLY A 311 67.14 -18.57 26.95
N THR A 312 66.67 -19.70 26.38
CA THR A 312 66.86 -21.10 26.85
C THR A 312 65.62 -21.70 27.56
N SER A 313 65.15 -22.84 27.00
CA SER A 313 64.46 -24.03 27.57
C SER A 313 63.22 -23.93 28.48
N ALA A 314 62.12 -24.60 28.07
CA ALA A 314 61.57 -25.81 28.73
C ALA A 314 60.27 -26.31 28.04
N THR A 315 60.24 -27.59 27.64
CA THR A 315 59.04 -28.47 27.46
C THR A 315 58.91 -29.37 28.73
N PRO A 316 57.95 -30.32 28.95
CA PRO A 316 56.88 -30.90 28.10
C PRO A 316 55.55 -31.33 28.84
N TYR A 317 54.68 -32.12 28.14
CA TYR A 317 53.54 -33.00 28.56
C TYR A 317 52.14 -32.36 28.67
N ILE A 318 51.22 -32.52 27.70
CA ILE A 318 50.39 -33.69 27.24
C ILE A 318 49.44 -34.23 28.32
N SER A 319 48.13 -34.02 28.13
CA SER A 319 47.11 -35.08 28.22
C SER A 319 45.83 -34.67 27.50
N LEU A 320 45.54 -35.37 26.39
CA LEU A 320 44.24 -35.34 25.70
C LEU A 320 43.42 -36.50 26.26
N ASN A 321 42.34 -36.20 26.98
CA ASN A 321 41.32 -37.18 27.35
C ASN A 321 40.02 -36.84 26.58
N ILE A 322 39.60 -37.75 25.71
CA ILE A 322 38.27 -37.95 25.10
C ILE A 322 37.65 -39.10 25.93
N PRO A 323 36.36 -39.14 26.34
CA PRO A 323 35.14 -39.16 25.50
C PRO A 323 33.96 -38.38 26.17
N GLU A 324 32.69 -38.32 25.76
CA GLU A 324 31.77 -39.28 25.15
C GLU A 324 30.46 -38.53 24.77
N ASN A 325 29.65 -39.17 23.93
CA ASN A 325 28.31 -38.76 23.45
C ASN A 325 27.33 -38.30 24.55
N ASP A 326 26.51 -37.30 24.22
CA ASP A 326 25.11 -37.27 24.66
C ASP A 326 24.21 -36.51 23.65
N TYR A 327 23.82 -37.21 22.57
CA TYR A 327 22.73 -36.78 21.70
C TYR A 327 21.40 -37.17 22.36
N ASN A 328 20.89 -36.27 23.21
CA ASN A 328 19.51 -36.37 23.66
C ASN A 328 18.55 -36.01 22.52
N HIS A 329 17.73 -36.99 22.15
CA HIS A 329 16.44 -36.79 21.49
C HIS A 329 15.64 -35.70 22.20
N ARG A 330 15.32 -34.60 21.51
CA ARG A 330 14.12 -33.83 21.81
C ARG A 330 13.06 -34.14 20.76
N GLN A 331 11.96 -34.67 21.29
CA GLN A 331 10.71 -34.98 20.64
C GLN A 331 10.15 -33.79 19.87
N LEU A 332 9.35 -34.14 18.84
CA LEU A 332 8.32 -33.29 18.27
C LEU A 332 7.52 -32.61 19.39
N ASP A 333 7.68 -31.30 19.53
CA ASP A 333 6.64 -30.46 20.11
C ASP A 333 5.79 -29.93 18.96
N GLN A 334 4.57 -30.48 18.88
CA GLN A 334 3.45 -29.83 18.21
C GLN A 334 3.22 -28.48 18.88
N VAL A 335 3.75 -27.41 18.29
CA VAL A 335 3.33 -26.06 18.65
C VAL A 335 1.93 -25.86 18.07
N ARG A 336 0.93 -26.07 18.94
CA ARG A 336 -0.39 -25.47 18.80
C ARG A 336 -0.22 -23.97 19.03
N ASP A 337 -0.15 -23.20 17.96
CA ASP A 337 -0.35 -21.75 18.05
C ASP A 337 -1.85 -21.47 18.23
N ASN A 338 -2.25 -21.52 19.50
CA ASN A 338 -3.43 -20.83 20.01
C ASN A 338 -3.05 -19.35 20.18
N ASP A 339 -2.88 -18.63 19.07
CA ASP A 339 -2.75 -17.17 19.10
C ASP A 339 -4.14 -16.54 18.97
N GLN A 340 -4.68 -16.32 20.15
CA GLN A 340 -5.67 -15.33 20.54
C GLN A 340 -5.89 -14.22 19.49
N CYS A 341 -7.09 -14.21 18.93
CA CYS A 341 -7.61 -13.17 18.04
C CYS A 341 -7.27 -11.75 18.52
N CYS A 342 -6.76 -10.91 17.61
CA CYS A 342 -6.74 -9.47 17.79
C CYS A 342 -8.16 -8.95 18.08
N PRO A 343 -8.38 -8.19 19.18
CA PRO A 343 -9.68 -7.60 19.50
C PRO A 343 -10.06 -6.41 18.60
N THR A 344 -9.26 -6.10 17.58
CA THR A 344 -9.52 -5.02 16.61
C THR A 344 -10.28 -5.50 15.37
N ALA A 345 -10.01 -6.71 14.87
CA ALA A 345 -10.75 -7.27 13.74
C ALA A 345 -12.19 -7.68 14.13
N CYS A 346 -12.38 -8.14 15.37
CA CYS A 346 -13.70 -8.47 15.92
C CYS A 346 -14.60 -7.22 16.07
N LYS A 347 -14.04 -6.05 16.41
CA LYS A 347 -14.82 -4.79 16.49
C LYS A 347 -15.25 -4.28 15.12
N ILE A 348 -14.42 -4.47 14.09
CA ILE A 348 -14.74 -4.07 12.71
C ILE A 348 -15.81 -5.00 12.13
N CYS A 349 -15.69 -6.31 12.33
CA CYS A 349 -16.67 -7.29 11.85
C CYS A 349 -18.03 -7.14 12.56
N VAL A 350 -18.04 -6.94 13.87
CA VAL A 350 -19.28 -6.67 14.64
C VAL A 350 -19.90 -5.34 14.22
N GLY A 351 -19.08 -4.30 13.97
CA GLY A 351 -19.54 -3.01 13.47
C GLY A 351 -20.25 -3.11 12.12
N ILE A 352 -19.68 -3.87 11.17
CA ILE A 352 -20.25 -4.11 9.83
C ILE A 352 -21.56 -4.89 9.92
N ILE A 353 -21.61 -5.94 10.75
CA ILE A 353 -22.83 -6.75 10.93
C ILE A 353 -23.95 -5.89 11.55
N ILE A 354 -23.64 -5.06 12.55
CA ILE A 354 -24.61 -4.14 13.17
C ILE A 354 -25.12 -3.12 12.13
N THR A 355 -24.26 -2.59 11.27
CA THR A 355 -24.69 -1.66 10.21
C THR A 355 -25.60 -2.32 9.19
N ILE A 356 -25.29 -3.55 8.75
CA ILE A 356 -26.14 -4.31 7.84
C ILE A 356 -27.52 -4.59 8.48
N ILE A 357 -27.56 -4.97 9.76
CA ILE A 357 -28.81 -5.21 10.49
C ILE A 357 -29.65 -3.93 10.59
N ILE A 358 -29.02 -2.79 10.89
CA ILE A 358 -29.72 -1.49 10.95
C ILE A 358 -30.30 -1.16 9.57
N ILE A 359 -29.53 -1.31 8.49
CA ILE A 359 -30.01 -1.07 7.12
C ILE A 359 -31.21 -1.97 6.79
N ALA A 360 -31.12 -3.26 7.10
CA ALA A 360 -32.22 -4.20 6.86
C ALA A 360 -33.49 -3.83 7.63
N ILE A 361 -33.39 -3.48 8.91
CA ILE A 361 -34.53 -3.03 9.72
C ILE A 361 -35.15 -1.76 9.13
N THR A 362 -34.32 -0.82 8.69
CA THR A 362 -34.78 0.44 8.08
C THR A 362 -35.53 0.19 6.78
N ILE A 363 -35.03 -0.72 5.92
CA ILE A 363 -35.71 -1.11 4.68
C ILE A 363 -37.05 -1.78 4.97
N ILE A 364 -37.10 -2.70 5.94
CA ILE A 364 -38.34 -3.39 6.34
C ILE A 364 -39.37 -2.38 6.85
N THR A 365 -38.97 -1.43 7.70
CA THR A 365 -39.90 -0.40 8.21
C THR A 365 -40.40 0.53 7.11
N ILE A 366 -39.57 0.87 6.12
CA ILE A 366 -40.00 1.65 4.94
C ILE A 366 -41.01 0.86 4.09
N ILE A 367 -40.78 -0.43 3.88
CA ILE A 367 -41.69 -1.31 3.12
C ILE A 367 -43.03 -1.45 3.86
N GLU A 368 -43.02 -1.71 5.17
CA GLU A 368 -44.25 -1.80 5.97
C GLU A 368 -45.01 -0.46 6.03
N TYR A 369 -44.30 0.66 6.11
CA TYR A 369 -44.90 1.98 6.07
C TYR A 369 -45.57 2.25 4.72
N LYS A 370 -44.92 1.87 3.62
CA LYS A 370 -45.46 1.99 2.25
C LYS A 370 -46.62 1.04 1.98
N SER A 371 -46.72 -0.07 2.72
CA SER A 371 -47.86 -1.01 2.62
C SER A 371 -49.07 -0.58 3.46
N ARG A 372 -48.93 0.41 4.35
CA ARG A 372 -50.01 0.94 5.21
C ARG A 372 -50.59 2.27 4.72
N ILE A 373 -50.05 2.82 3.64
CA ILE A 373 -50.59 3.95 2.86
C ILE A 373 -51.14 3.36 1.56
#